data_AF-A0A3Q3DC04-F1
#
_entry.id   AF-A0A3Q3DC04-F1
#
_cell.length_a   1.000
_cell.length_b   1.000
_cell.length_c   1.000
_cell.angle_alpha   90.00
_cell.angle_beta   90.00
_cell.angle_gamma   90.00
#
_symmetry.space_group_name_H-M   'P 1'
#
loop_
_entity.id
_entity.type
_entity.pdbx_description
1 polymer ?
#
loop_
_entity_poly.entity_id
_entity_poly.type
_entity_poly.pdbx_seq_one_letter_code
_entity_poly.pdbx_strand_id
1 'polypeptide(L)'
;MEMKKRIHLELRNRTPSDVKELVLDNCCSNDGKLEGLTDEFEELVFLSTMRVGLTTVANLPKLKKLKKHQTLPPVLALRGAT
;
A
#
# COMPACT_ATOMS: atom_id res chain seq x y z
N MET A 1 11.31 1.47 7.74
CA MET A 1 11.71 1.75 6.35
C MET A 1 10.64 2.63 5.72
N GLU A 2 10.99 3.69 4.99
CA GLU A 2 9.97 4.56 4.35
C GLU A 2 9.30 3.87 3.16
N MET A 3 8.00 4.13 2.98
CA MET A 3 7.18 3.49 1.94
C MET A 3 7.69 3.79 0.52
N LYS A 4 8.06 5.06 0.23
CA LYS A 4 8.68 5.46 -1.05
C LYS A 4 9.98 4.70 -1.35
N LYS A 5 10.82 4.50 -0.33
CA LYS A 5 12.06 3.73 -0.48
C LYS A 5 11.76 2.27 -0.79
N ARG A 6 10.74 1.68 -0.15
CA ARG A 6 10.33 0.29 -0.43
C ARG A 6 9.83 0.13 -1.85
N ILE A 7 9.00 1.05 -2.33
CA ILE A 7 8.51 1.07 -3.71
C ILE A 7 9.69 1.08 -4.68
N HIS A 8 10.64 1.99 -4.48
CA HIS A 8 11.83 2.07 -5.35
C HIS A 8 12.62 0.75 -5.38
N LEU A 9 12.76 0.05 -4.25
CA LEU A 9 13.41 -1.26 -4.22
C LEU A 9 12.61 -2.36 -4.93
N GLU A 10 11.28 -2.38 -4.78
CA GLU A 10 10.39 -3.36 -5.42
C GLU A 10 10.32 -3.19 -6.95
N LEU A 11 10.47 -1.95 -7.43
CA LEU A 11 10.53 -1.66 -8.86
C LEU A 11 11.73 -2.35 -9.52
N ARG A 12 12.89 -2.44 -8.86
CA ARG A 12 14.11 -3.08 -9.41
C ARG A 12 14.47 -2.57 -10.83
N ASN A 13 14.42 -1.25 -11.02
CA ASN A 13 14.58 -0.56 -12.32
C ASN A 13 13.50 -0.84 -13.37
N ARG A 14 12.36 -1.43 -12.97
CA ARG A 14 11.19 -1.54 -13.82
C ARG A 14 10.34 -0.27 -13.74
N THR A 15 9.63 -0.03 -14.82
CA THR A 15 8.54 0.94 -14.93
C THR A 15 7.41 0.55 -13.98
N PRO A 16 6.80 1.51 -13.24
CA PRO A 16 5.68 1.25 -12.34
C PRO A 16 4.51 0.55 -13.04
N SER A 17 4.29 0.87 -14.31
CA SER A 17 3.22 0.32 -15.15
C SER A 17 3.37 -1.17 -15.41
N ASP A 18 4.59 -1.71 -15.39
CA ASP A 18 4.85 -3.15 -15.60
C ASP A 18 4.80 -3.97 -14.30
N VAL A 19 4.61 -3.32 -13.15
CA VAL A 19 4.60 -4.00 -11.85
C VAL A 19 3.22 -4.57 -11.55
N LYS A 20 3.16 -5.89 -11.44
CA LYS A 20 1.94 -6.66 -11.15
C LYS A 20 1.69 -6.87 -9.65
N GLU A 21 2.76 -6.97 -8.87
CA GLU A 21 2.69 -7.28 -7.45
C GLU A 21 3.60 -6.32 -6.69
N LEU A 22 3.08 -5.74 -5.60
CA LEU A 22 3.83 -4.79 -4.78
C LEU A 22 3.65 -5.11 -3.30
N VAL A 23 4.76 -5.35 -2.61
CA VAL A 23 4.77 -5.70 -1.18
C VAL A 23 5.41 -4.57 -0.36
N LEU A 24 4.56 -3.83 0.34
CA LEU A 24 4.91 -2.68 1.17
C LEU A 24 4.83 -2.98 2.67
N ASP A 25 4.92 -4.25 3.06
CA ASP A 25 4.82 -4.65 4.45
C ASP A 25 5.91 -4.02 5.32
N ASN A 26 5.57 -3.76 6.58
CA ASN A 26 6.50 -3.25 7.59
C ASN A 26 7.14 -1.89 7.23
N CYS A 27 6.52 -1.13 6.32
CA CYS A 27 6.89 0.24 5.99
C CYS A 27 6.30 1.24 7.00
N CYS A 28 6.95 2.39 7.19
CA CYS A 28 6.36 3.49 7.93
C CYS A 28 5.54 4.35 6.97
N SER A 29 4.23 4.40 7.16
CA SER A 29 3.36 5.43 6.56
C SER A 29 3.57 6.77 7.28
N ASN A 30 3.57 7.87 6.52
CA ASN A 30 3.62 9.21 7.09
C ASN A 30 2.20 9.65 7.47
N ASP A 31 1.96 9.97 8.74
CA ASP A 31 0.63 10.40 9.23
C ASP A 31 -0.49 9.36 8.97
N GLY A 32 -0.13 8.08 8.85
CA GLY A 32 -1.07 7.01 8.50
C GLY A 32 -1.59 7.06 7.07
N LYS A 33 -0.91 7.79 6.17
CA LYS A 33 -1.25 7.93 4.76
C LYS A 33 -0.31 7.13 3.87
N LEU A 34 -0.86 6.72 2.73
CA LEU A 34 -0.13 5.98 1.72
C LEU A 34 0.67 6.96 0.86
N GLU A 35 1.96 6.67 0.68
CA GLU A 35 2.89 7.55 -0.03
C GLU A 35 3.70 6.80 -1.08
N GLY A 36 3.84 7.41 -2.27
CA GLY A 36 4.65 6.89 -3.38
C GLY A 36 3.94 5.92 -4.32
N LEU A 37 2.71 5.51 -4.00
CA LEU A 37 1.85 4.78 -4.93
C LEU A 37 1.02 5.78 -5.71
N THR A 38 1.09 5.70 -7.03
CA THR A 38 0.38 6.56 -7.98
C THR A 38 -0.51 5.70 -8.87
N ASP A 39 -1.31 6.33 -9.74
CA ASP A 39 -2.10 5.64 -10.76
C ASP A 39 -1.24 5.08 -11.91
N GLU A 40 0.07 5.32 -11.91
CA GLU A 40 1.04 4.76 -12.87
C GLU A 40 1.16 3.24 -12.78
N PHE A 41 0.75 2.65 -11.66
CA PHE A 41 0.75 1.20 -11.40
C PHE A 41 -0.44 0.50 -12.09
N GLU A 42 -0.53 0.65 -13.41
CA GLU A 42 -1.69 0.21 -14.20
C GLU A 42 -1.89 -1.32 -14.22
N GLU A 43 -0.79 -2.10 -14.26
CA GLU A 43 -0.83 -3.57 -14.26
C GLU A 43 -0.89 -4.20 -12.85
N LEU A 44 -0.96 -3.38 -11.80
CA LEU A 44 -0.91 -3.87 -10.43
C LEU A 44 -2.17 -4.68 -10.11
N VAL A 45 -1.99 -5.98 -9.89
CA VAL A 45 -3.06 -6.94 -9.54
C VAL A 45 -3.07 -7.28 -8.06
N PHE A 46 -1.92 -7.13 -7.38
CA PHE A 46 -1.74 -7.46 -5.96
C PHE A 46 -0.99 -6.36 -5.22
N LEU A 47 -1.57 -5.93 -4.09
CA LEU A 47 -0.96 -4.97 -3.16
C LEU A 47 -1.01 -5.51 -1.73
N SER A 48 0.14 -5.58 -1.07
CA SER A 48 0.23 -5.87 0.37
C SER A 48 0.73 -4.66 1.14
N THR A 49 -0.04 -4.23 2.13
CA THR A 49 0.28 -3.11 3.03
C THR A 49 0.04 -3.55 4.48
N MET A 50 0.75 -4.57 4.95
CA MET A 50 0.61 -5.08 6.32
C MET A 50 1.57 -4.40 7.29
N ARG A 51 1.09 -4.15 8.52
CA ARG A 51 1.88 -3.52 9.61
C ARG A 51 2.53 -2.20 9.20
N VAL A 52 1.84 -1.44 8.35
CA VAL A 52 2.35 -0.17 7.82
C VAL A 52 1.93 1.05 8.65
N GLY A 53 0.97 0.90 9.56
CA GLY A 53 0.45 2.01 10.37
C GLY A 53 -0.55 2.92 9.65
N LEU A 54 -1.14 2.46 8.53
CA LEU A 54 -2.15 3.22 7.80
C LEU A 54 -3.40 3.44 8.67
N THR A 55 -3.82 4.69 8.81
CA THR A 55 -5.07 5.09 9.45
C THR A 55 -6.21 5.15 8.43
N THR A 56 -5.88 5.38 7.16
CA THR A 56 -6.86 5.45 6.07
C THR A 56 -6.30 4.89 4.76
N VAL A 57 -7.18 4.25 3.99
CA VAL A 57 -6.91 3.81 2.60
C VAL A 57 -7.55 4.75 1.56
N ALA A 58 -8.10 5.89 1.99
CA ALA A 58 -8.78 6.85 1.10
C ALA A 58 -7.84 7.52 0.08
N ASN A 59 -6.52 7.51 0.34
CA ASN A 59 -5.50 8.03 -0.59
C ASN A 59 -5.00 6.97 -1.58
N LEU A 60 -5.72 5.85 -1.74
CA LEU A 60 -5.33 4.85 -2.72
C LEU A 60 -5.59 5.39 -4.15
N PRO A 61 -4.59 5.37 -5.04
CA PRO A 61 -4.77 5.76 -6.43
C PRO A 61 -5.73 4.81 -7.15
N LYS A 62 -6.18 5.22 -8.34
CA LYS A 62 -7.18 4.49 -9.11
C LYS A 62 -6.54 3.30 -9.86
N LEU A 63 -6.38 2.18 -9.16
CA LEU A 63 -5.74 0.97 -9.68
C LEU A 63 -6.74 0.07 -10.43
N LYS A 64 -6.84 0.25 -11.76
CA LYS A 64 -7.85 -0.42 -12.60
C LYS A 64 -7.77 -1.96 -12.57
N LYS A 65 -6.58 -2.53 -12.45
CA LYS A 65 -6.34 -3.98 -12.50
C LYS A 65 -6.19 -4.64 -11.13
N LEU A 66 -6.31 -3.88 -10.04
CA LEU A 66 -6.12 -4.41 -8.70
C LEU A 66 -7.22 -5.43 -8.37
N LYS A 67 -6.84 -6.70 -8.21
CA LYS A 67 -7.76 -7.80 -7.90
C LYS A 67 -7.76 -8.16 -6.42
N LYS A 68 -6.63 -7.95 -5.74
CA LYS A 68 -6.45 -8.36 -4.35
C LYS A 68 -5.64 -7.33 -3.57
N HIS A 69 -6.16 -6.95 -2.41
CA HIS A 69 -5.50 -6.06 -1.45
C HIS A 69 -5.43 -6.77 -0.09
N GLN A 70 -4.25 -6.79 0.52
CA GLN A 70 -4.04 -7.33 1.86
C GLN A 70 -3.68 -6.17 2.82
N THR A 71 -4.59 -5.89 3.74
CA THR A 71 -4.38 -4.98 4.86
C THR A 71 -4.71 -5.71 6.17
N LEU A 72 -4.07 -5.33 7.27
CA LEU A 72 -4.50 -5.83 8.57
C LEU A 72 -5.88 -5.26 8.90
N PRO A 73 -6.80 -6.06 9.47
CA PRO A 73 -8.01 -5.50 10.04
C PRO A 73 -7.61 -4.50 11.13
N PRO A 74 -8.27 -3.32 11.22
CA PRO A 74 -8.01 -2.38 12.28
C PRO A 74 -8.35 -3.05 13.61
N VAL A 75 -7.34 -3.39 14.40
CA VAL A 75 -7.50 -3.95 15.77
C VAL A 75 -8.07 -2.92 16.75
N LEU A 76 -8.55 -1.77 16.24
CA LEU A 76 -8.95 -0.57 16.98
C LEU A 76 -10.43 -0.19 16.83
N ALA A 77 -11.27 -1.01 16.19
CA ALA A 77 -12.73 -0.81 16.18
C ALA A 77 -13.47 -1.49 17.34
N LEU A 78 -12.76 -2.03 18.34
CA LEU A 78 -13.32 -2.69 19.53
C LEU A 78 -12.81 -2.08 20.86
N ARG A 79 -12.59 -0.77 20.90
CA ARG A 79 -12.44 -0.02 22.16
C ARG A 79 -13.47 1.12 22.17
N GLY A 80 -14.71 0.78 22.49
CA GLY A 80 -15.79 1.77 22.60
C GLY A 80 -17.19 1.22 22.84
N ALA A 81 -17.32 0.00 23.40
CA ALA A 81 -18.61 -0.55 23.81
C ALA A 81 -18.48 -1.24 25.17
N THR A 82 -18.28 -0.44 26.21
CA THR A 82 -18.71 -0.67 27.60
C THR A 82 -18.78 0.68 28.28
#